data_AF-A0A1I8BYD6-F1
#
_entry.id   AF-A0A1I8BYD6-F1
#
_cell.length_a   1.000
_cell.length_b   1.000
_cell.length_c   1.000
_cell.angle_alpha   90.00
_cell.angle_beta   90.00
_cell.angle_gamma   90.00
#
_symmetry.space_group_name_H-M   'P 1'
#
loop_
_entity.id
_entity.type
_entity.pdbx_description
1 polymer ?
#
loop_
_entity_poly.entity_id
_entity_poly.type
_entity_poly.pdbx_seq_one_letter_code
_entity_poly.pdbx_strand_id
1 'polypeptide(L)'
;MEYSHIEICIKFKNEGNYAVIIFNSSSEGSFQFFVKIEKENKEKCVFKMFRKIDNLEKEIMESLRKQLEIGVCVHPSKMADGQMTVSQGQKYLLKYLAYYYINLTPLLHDGAYEFYLDEEGITREKVKVEANNKIFNLKN
;
A
#
# COMPACT_ATOMS: atom_id res chain seq x y z
N MET A 1 8.28 -2.94 22.68
CA MET A 1 7.41 -3.69 21.76
C MET A 1 7.46 -2.98 20.43
N GLU A 2 7.83 -3.69 19.37
CA GLU A 2 7.87 -3.14 18.02
C GLU A 2 6.42 -3.01 17.53
N TYR A 3 5.98 -1.79 17.27
CA TYR A 3 4.67 -1.50 16.69
C TYR A 3 4.88 -1.22 15.22
N SER A 4 4.22 -2.00 14.36
CA SER A 4 4.17 -1.72 12.93
C SER A 4 2.74 -1.33 12.55
N HIS A 5 2.61 -0.44 11.59
CA HIS A 5 1.32 -0.07 11.03
C HIS A 5 1.44 0.20 9.53
N ILE A 6 0.31 0.08 8.86
CA ILE A 6 0.13 0.47 7.47
C ILE A 6 -1.03 1.46 7.44
N GLU A 7 -0.83 2.59 6.79
CA GLU A 7 -1.86 3.56 6.46
C GLU A 7 -1.66 3.99 5.01
N ILE A 8 -2.65 3.74 4.16
CA ILE A 8 -2.61 4.11 2.73
C ILE A 8 -3.93 4.75 2.35
N CYS A 9 -3.87 5.96 1.81
CA CYS A 9 -5.01 6.67 1.27
C CYS A 9 -4.95 6.72 -0.27
N ILE A 10 -6.03 6.31 -0.92
CA ILE A 10 -6.13 6.28 -2.39
C ILE A 10 -7.39 7.03 -2.81
N LYS A 11 -7.28 7.87 -3.84
CA LYS A 11 -8.43 8.54 -4.46
C LYS A 11 -8.99 7.70 -5.59
N PHE A 12 -10.25 7.28 -5.45
CA PHE A 12 -10.99 6.49 -6.42
C PHE A 12 -11.86 7.41 -7.27
N LYS A 13 -11.67 7.36 -8.59
CA LYS A 13 -12.48 8.15 -9.53
C LYS A 13 -13.92 7.62 -9.62
N ASN A 14 -14.09 6.30 -9.60
CA ASN A 14 -15.38 5.65 -9.80
C ASN A 14 -15.89 4.98 -8.52
N GLU A 15 -17.21 4.82 -8.43
CA GLU A 15 -17.84 3.96 -7.42
C GLU A 15 -17.58 2.48 -7.71
N GLY A 16 -17.66 1.65 -6.66
CA GLY A 16 -17.51 0.22 -6.78
C GLY A 16 -16.84 -0.44 -5.58
N ASN A 17 -16.62 -1.74 -5.72
CA ASN A 17 -15.90 -2.55 -4.74
C ASN A 17 -14.50 -2.84 -5.29
N TYR A 18 -13.49 -2.58 -4.47
CA TYR A 18 -12.09 -2.74 -4.85
C TYR A 18 -11.33 -3.54 -3.81
N ALA A 19 -10.22 -4.15 -4.24
CA ALA A 19 -9.18 -4.64 -3.37
C ALA A 19 -7.93 -3.77 -3.56
N VAL A 20 -7.43 -3.21 -2.46
CA VAL A 20 -6.11 -2.58 -2.37
C VAL A 20 -5.14 -3.63 -1.88
N ILE A 21 -4.19 -3.99 -2.73
CA ILE A 21 -3.21 -5.05 -2.49
C ILE A 21 -1.88 -4.40 -2.24
N ILE A 22 -1.27 -4.69 -1.09
CA ILE A 22 0.01 -4.16 -0.67
C ILE A 22 0.97 -5.33 -0.58
N PHE A 23 2.04 -5.25 -1.35
CA PHE A 23 2.93 -6.38 -1.55
C PHE A 23 4.34 -5.95 -1.92
N ASN A 24 5.23 -6.95 -1.97
CA ASN A 24 6.51 -6.86 -2.65
C ASN A 24 6.56 -8.09 -3.56
N SER A 25 6.90 -7.92 -4.83
CA SER A 25 7.03 -8.97 -5.84
C SER A 25 8.03 -10.07 -5.46
N SER A 26 8.93 -9.79 -4.51
CA SER A 26 9.88 -10.73 -3.91
C SER A 26 9.33 -11.46 -2.67
N SER A 27 8.15 -11.08 -2.16
CA SER A 27 7.49 -11.72 -1.01
C SER A 27 6.55 -12.84 -1.45
N GLU A 28 6.42 -13.87 -0.62
CA GLU A 28 5.43 -14.94 -0.84
C GLU A 28 4.00 -14.52 -0.51
N GLY A 29 3.79 -13.38 0.17
CA GLY A 29 2.48 -12.98 0.69
C GLY A 29 2.15 -11.50 0.52
N SER A 30 0.86 -11.16 0.62
CA SER A 30 0.36 -9.78 0.45
C SER A 30 -0.69 -9.44 1.50
N PHE A 31 -0.82 -8.14 1.80
CA PHE A 31 -1.98 -7.62 2.51
C PHE A 31 -3.02 -7.16 1.52
N GLN A 32 -4.27 -7.57 1.73
CA GLN A 32 -5.39 -7.20 0.87
C GLN A 32 -6.46 -6.52 1.69
N PHE A 33 -6.73 -5.26 1.38
CA PHE A 33 -7.76 -4.46 2.00
C PHE A 33 -8.95 -4.31 1.05
N PHE A 34 -10.12 -4.72 1.50
CA PHE A 34 -11.36 -4.55 0.74
C PHE A 34 -11.94 -3.18 1.03
N VAL A 35 -12.22 -2.42 -0.03
CA VAL A 35 -12.81 -1.08 0.10
C VAL A 35 -14.05 -0.95 -0.75
N LYS A 36 -15.07 -0.30 -0.18
CA LYS A 36 -16.30 0.05 -0.88
C LYS A 36 -16.36 1.56 -1.08
N ILE A 37 -16.51 1.95 -2.34
CA ILE A 37 -16.59 3.35 -2.76
C ILE A 37 -18.03 3.63 -3.19
N GLU A 38 -18.75 4.40 -2.38
CA GLU A 38 -20.18 4.68 -2.60
C GLU A 38 -20.44 5.87 -3.53
N LYS A 39 -19.41 6.69 -3.81
CA LYS A 39 -19.50 7.86 -4.68
C LYS A 39 -18.19 8.08 -5.42
N GLU A 40 -18.29 8.65 -6.62
CA GLU A 40 -17.14 9.04 -7.43
C GLU A 40 -16.21 10.05 -6.75
N ASN A 41 -14.94 10.06 -7.17
CA ASN A 41 -13.89 10.96 -6.73
C ASN A 41 -13.64 10.98 -5.21
N LYS A 42 -13.81 9.83 -4.55
CA LYS A 42 -13.64 9.69 -3.10
C LYS A 42 -12.27 9.17 -2.73
N GLU A 43 -11.67 9.82 -1.75
CA GLU A 43 -10.51 9.29 -1.05
C GLU A 43 -10.95 8.26 -0.01
N LYS A 44 -10.24 7.14 0.04
CA LYS A 44 -10.43 6.10 1.03
C LYS A 44 -9.08 5.69 1.59
N CYS A 45 -8.99 5.68 2.90
CA CYS A 45 -7.81 5.21 3.62
C CYS A 45 -8.04 3.80 4.16
N VAL A 46 -7.03 2.96 4.03
CA VAL A 46 -6.96 1.66 4.67
C VAL A 46 -5.91 1.72 5.75
N PHE A 47 -6.23 1.17 6.92
CA PHE A 47 -5.40 1.26 8.10
C PHE A 47 -5.35 -0.07 8.84
N LYS A 48 -4.15 -0.47 9.25
CA LYS A 48 -3.93 -1.64 10.10
C LYS A 48 -2.81 -1.37 11.10
N MET A 49 -3.15 -1.50 12.39
CA MET A 49 -2.15 -1.65 13.46
C MET A 49 -1.83 -3.12 13.68
N PHE A 50 -0.55 -3.44 13.72
CA PHE A 50 -0.07 -4.75 14.10
C PHE A 50 0.51 -4.72 15.51
N ARG A 51 -0.26 -5.24 16.48
CA ARG A 51 0.16 -5.35 17.89
C ARG A 51 0.81 -6.70 18.20
N LYS A 52 0.40 -7.74 17.48
CA LYS A 52 0.99 -9.08 17.45
C LYS A 52 1.07 -9.45 15.97
N ILE A 53 2.25 -9.79 15.51
CA ILE A 53 2.55 -10.08 14.11
C ILE A 53 2.86 -11.58 14.04
N ASP A 54 2.13 -12.32 13.22
CA ASP A 54 2.51 -13.71 12.94
C ASP A 54 3.70 -13.79 11.97
N ASN A 55 4.28 -14.98 11.78
CA ASN A 55 5.50 -15.10 10.98
C ASN A 55 5.32 -14.65 9.52
N LEU A 56 4.13 -14.89 8.93
CA LEU A 56 3.85 -14.51 7.55
C LEU A 56 3.67 -13.00 7.44
N GLU A 57 2.88 -12.40 8.33
CA GLU A 57 2.73 -10.94 8.39
C GLU A 57 4.09 -10.26 8.59
N LYS A 58 4.96 -10.85 9.42
CA LYS A 58 6.32 -10.34 9.67
C LYS A 58 7.17 -10.37 8.41
N GLU A 59 7.19 -11.50 7.70
CA GLU A 59 7.94 -11.66 6.45
C GLU A 59 7.46 -10.65 5.40
N ILE A 60 6.14 -10.48 5.25
CA ILE A 60 5.58 -9.48 4.34
C ILE A 60 6.07 -8.09 4.74
N MET A 61 5.90 -7.70 6.01
CA MET A 61 6.33 -6.37 6.50
C MET A 61 7.83 -6.11 6.27
N GLU A 62 8.69 -7.09 6.56
CA GLU A 62 10.14 -6.99 6.31
C GLU A 62 10.45 -6.81 4.81
N SER A 63 9.68 -7.45 3.94
CA SER A 63 9.79 -7.27 2.49
C SER A 63 9.33 -5.89 2.04
N LEU A 64 8.22 -5.38 2.60
CA LEU A 64 7.70 -4.04 2.30
C LEU A 64 8.68 -2.92 2.68
N ARG A 65 9.55 -3.13 3.69
CA ARG A 65 10.63 -2.19 4.05
C ARG A 65 11.73 -2.06 2.99
N LYS A 66 11.82 -3.00 2.04
CA LYS A 66 12.76 -2.95 0.92
C LYS A 66 12.15 -2.33 -0.32
N GLN A 67 10.88 -2.65 -0.56
CA GLN A 67 10.11 -2.18 -1.71
C GLN A 67 8.63 -2.43 -1.42
N LEU A 68 7.80 -1.42 -1.67
CA LEU A 68 6.36 -1.45 -1.48
C LEU A 68 5.69 -1.31 -2.85
N GLU A 69 4.88 -2.29 -3.20
CA GLU A 69 4.06 -2.30 -4.40
C GLU A 69 2.59 -2.22 -3.98
N ILE A 70 1.86 -1.30 -4.60
CA ILE A 70 0.43 -1.11 -4.37
C ILE A 70 -0.31 -1.42 -5.67
N GLY A 71 -1.18 -2.42 -5.63
CA GLY A 71 -2.10 -2.77 -6.70
C GLY A 71 -3.53 -2.44 -6.31
N VAL A 72 -4.31 -1.93 -7.26
CA VAL A 72 -5.76 -1.73 -7.07
C VAL A 72 -6.52 -2.44 -8.18
N CYS A 73 -7.47 -3.28 -7.82
CA CYS A 73 -8.35 -3.96 -8.76
C CYS A 73 -9.81 -3.91 -8.30
N VAL A 74 -10.74 -3.95 -9.26
CA VAL A 74 -12.16 -4.17 -8.99
C VAL A 74 -12.31 -5.57 -8.42
N HIS A 75 -13.00 -5.70 -7.29
CA HIS A 75 -13.17 -6.99 -6.63
C HIS A 75 -14.65 -7.22 -6.27
N PRO A 76 -15.29 -8.31 -6.72
CA PRO A 76 -16.69 -8.61 -6.45
C PRO A 76 -16.94 -9.11 -5.01
N SER A 77 -16.11 -8.69 -4.04
CA SER A 77 -16.11 -9.22 -2.68
C SER A 77 -17.39 -8.86 -1.93
N LYS A 78 -17.84 -9.78 -1.06
CA LYS A 78 -18.84 -9.48 0.00
C LYS A 78 -18.19 -9.15 1.35
N MET A 79 -16.86 -9.03 1.38
CA MET A 79 -16.12 -8.63 2.58
C MET A 79 -16.57 -7.24 3.06
N ALA A 80 -16.42 -6.99 4.36
CA ALA A 80 -16.75 -5.69 4.92
C ALA A 80 -15.75 -4.62 4.44
N ASP A 81 -16.23 -3.38 4.33
CA ASP A 81 -15.38 -2.23 3.98
C ASP A 81 -14.28 -2.02 5.04
N GLY A 82 -13.04 -1.85 4.60
CA GLY A 82 -11.84 -1.75 5.44
C GLY A 82 -11.31 -3.08 5.95
N GLN A 83 -11.96 -4.21 5.65
CA GLN A 83 -11.50 -5.52 6.10
C GLN A 83 -10.19 -5.90 5.41
N MET A 84 -9.22 -6.35 6.21
CA MET A 84 -7.93 -6.84 5.73
C MET A 84 -7.88 -8.37 5.75
N THR A 85 -7.25 -8.95 4.74
CA THR A 85 -6.84 -10.36 4.72
C THR A 85 -5.36 -10.48 4.33
N VAL A 86 -4.76 -11.61 4.67
CA VAL A 86 -3.39 -11.96 4.27
C VAL A 86 -3.49 -13.12 3.28
N SER A 87 -2.80 -13.02 2.14
CA SER A 87 -2.82 -14.07 1.10
C SER A 87 -1.41 -14.52 0.78
N GLN A 88 -1.19 -15.84 0.70
CA GLN A 88 0.03 -16.46 0.15
C GLN A 88 -0.16 -16.72 -1.36
N GLY A 89 0.90 -16.58 -2.17
CA GLY A 89 0.89 -16.95 -3.59
C GLY A 89 0.50 -15.83 -4.56
N GLN A 90 1.22 -14.71 -4.53
CA GLN A 90 0.92 -13.50 -5.33
C GLN A 90 1.02 -13.66 -6.86
N LYS A 91 1.71 -14.67 -7.38
CA LYS A 91 2.00 -14.79 -8.83
C LYS A 91 0.75 -14.82 -9.71
N TYR A 92 -0.40 -15.25 -9.17
CA TYR A 92 -1.65 -15.32 -9.92
C TYR A 92 -2.48 -14.03 -9.88
N LEU A 93 -2.32 -13.19 -8.85
CA LEU A 93 -3.06 -11.92 -8.72
C LEU A 93 -2.50 -10.82 -9.62
N LEU A 94 -1.17 -10.78 -9.78
CA LEU A 94 -0.47 -9.84 -10.67
C LEU A 94 -0.96 -9.87 -12.12
N LYS A 95 -1.41 -11.05 -12.60
CA LYS A 95 -1.91 -11.23 -13.97
C LYS A 95 -3.28 -10.57 -14.23
N TYR A 96 -3.99 -10.17 -13.16
CA TYR A 96 -5.31 -9.53 -13.21
C TYR A 96 -5.34 -8.13 -12.58
N LEU A 97 -4.18 -7.58 -12.15
CA LEU A 97 -4.05 -6.19 -11.68
C LEU A 97 -4.16 -5.23 -12.88
N ALA A 98 -5.37 -5.05 -13.38
CA ALA A 98 -5.63 -4.38 -14.65
C ALA A 98 -6.16 -2.95 -14.49
N TYR A 99 -5.73 -2.16 -13.50
CA TYR A 99 -6.09 -0.73 -13.47
C TYR A 99 -5.00 0.21 -12.96
N TYR A 100 -4.40 -0.02 -11.79
CA TYR A 100 -3.33 0.84 -11.26
C TYR A 100 -2.30 0.06 -10.45
N TYR A 101 -1.02 0.28 -10.77
CA TYR A 101 0.13 -0.32 -10.11
C TYR A 101 1.16 0.78 -9.81
N ILE A 102 1.55 0.90 -8.54
CA ILE A 102 2.55 1.85 -8.08
C ILE A 102 3.64 1.06 -7.37
N ASN A 103 4.89 1.37 -7.70
CA ASN A 103 6.07 0.84 -7.03
C ASN A 103 6.76 1.99 -6.28
N LEU A 104 6.94 1.80 -4.98
CA LEU A 104 7.58 2.74 -4.07
C LEU A 104 8.78 2.05 -3.44
N THR A 105 9.97 2.56 -3.71
CA THR A 105 11.21 2.10 -3.08
C THR A 105 11.50 3.01 -1.88
N PRO A 106 11.43 2.50 -0.64
CA PRO A 106 11.81 3.28 0.54
C PRO A 106 13.29 3.69 0.46
N LEU A 107 13.58 4.96 0.70
CA LEU A 107 14.96 5.47 0.70
C LEU A 107 15.72 5.12 1.99
N LEU A 108 14.99 4.79 3.06
CA LEU A 108 15.49 4.40 4.38
C LEU A 108 14.69 3.20 4.90
N HIS A 109 15.36 2.29 5.62
CA HIS A 109 14.71 1.12 6.21
C HIS A 109 13.83 1.43 7.43
N ASP A 110 14.01 2.61 8.03
CA ASP A 110 13.23 3.14 9.16
C ASP A 110 12.75 4.56 8.85
N GLY A 111 11.43 4.82 8.97
CA GLY A 111 10.84 6.13 8.73
C GLY A 111 9.34 6.09 8.42
N ALA A 112 8.69 7.26 8.41
CA ALA A 112 7.33 7.44 7.90
C ALA A 112 7.42 8.18 6.56
N TYR A 113 6.62 7.76 5.59
CA TYR A 113 6.60 8.33 4.24
C TYR A 113 5.19 8.79 3.89
N GLU A 114 5.06 10.01 3.37
CA GLU A 114 3.81 10.53 2.83
C GLU A 114 3.97 10.81 1.33
N PHE A 115 3.04 10.32 0.51
CA PHE A 115 3.05 10.52 -0.93
C PHE A 115 1.75 11.18 -1.41
N TYR A 116 1.81 11.87 -2.54
CA TYR A 116 0.66 12.45 -3.23
C TYR A 116 0.80 12.29 -4.75
N LEU A 117 -0.33 12.30 -5.46
CA LEU A 117 -0.35 12.43 -6.91
C LEU A 117 -0.43 13.92 -7.24
N ASP A 118 0.50 14.43 -8.04
CA ASP A 118 0.43 15.80 -8.53
C ASP A 118 -0.65 15.98 -9.61
N GLU A 119 -0.82 17.20 -10.11
CA GLU A 119 -1.82 17.54 -11.13
C GLU A 119 -1.62 16.76 -12.44
N GLU A 120 -0.43 16.22 -12.68
CA GLU A 120 -0.06 15.42 -13.85
C GLU A 120 -0.24 13.90 -13.60
N GLY A 121 -0.65 13.51 -12.39
CA GLY A 121 -0.80 12.12 -11.99
C GLY A 121 0.52 11.42 -11.66
N ILE A 122 1.59 12.17 -11.45
CA ILE A 122 2.90 11.66 -11.04
C ILE A 122 2.93 11.56 -9.51
N THR A 123 3.38 10.42 -8.99
CA THR A 123 3.53 10.24 -7.54
C THR A 123 4.75 11.00 -7.04
N ARG A 124 4.57 11.87 -6.04
CA ARG A 124 5.61 12.67 -5.38
C ARG A 124 5.56 12.48 -3.86
N GLU A 125 6.71 12.64 -3.20
CA GLU A 125 6.82 12.61 -1.73
C GLU A 125 6.47 13.98 -1.12
N LYS A 126 5.66 14.01 -0.06
CA LYS A 126 5.43 15.22 0.74
C LYS A 126 6.62 15.45 1.66
N VAL A 127 7.51 16.36 1.29
CA VAL A 127 8.66 16.71 2.13
C VAL A 127 8.22 17.57 3.32
N LYS A 128 8.06 16.94 4.49
CA LYS A 128 8.52 17.33 5.85
C LYS A 128 7.59 16.80 6.94
N VAL A 129 7.97 15.66 7.51
CA VAL A 129 7.84 15.45 8.96
C VAL A 129 9.27 15.41 9.49
N GLU A 130 9.56 16.14 10.58
CA GLU A 130 10.86 16.15 11.26
C GLU A 130 11.16 14.78 11.91
N ALA A 131 11.25 13.73 11.10
CA ALA A 131 12.21 12.67 11.36
C ALA A 131 13.57 13.18 10.88
N ASN A 132 14.67 12.77 11.52
CA ASN A 132 16.05 13.11 11.13
C ASN A 132 16.42 12.52 9.75
N ASN A 133 15.71 12.93 8.70
CA ASN A 133 15.85 12.42 7.36
C ASN A 133 16.95 13.20 6.67
N LYS A 134 18.07 12.53 6.41
CA LYS A 134 19.15 13.06 5.57
C LYS A 134 18.66 13.10 4.13
N ILE A 135 18.57 14.29 3.56
CA ILE A 135 18.26 14.51 2.14
C ILE A 135 19.53 14.21 1.33
N PHE A 136 19.45 13.26 0.39
CA PHE A 136 20.52 13.00 -0.58
C PHE A 136 20.09 13.48 -1.96
N ASN A 137 20.79 14.49 -2.49
CA ASN A 137 20.62 14.93 -3.87
C ASN A 137 21.53 14.09 -4.77
N LEU A 138 20.95 13.21 -5.58
CA LEU A 138 21.67 12.54 -6.67
C LEU A 138 21.65 13.46 -7.89
N LYS A 139 22.84 13.86 -8.34
CA LYS A 139 23.02 14.52 -9.64
C LYS A 139 23.21 13.44 -10.70
N ASN A 140 22.52 13.57 -11.83
CA ASN A 140 22.85 12.86 -13.06
C ASN A 140 24.21 13.33 -13.60
#